data_AF-A0A7C4MS75-F1
#
_entry.id   AF-A0A7C4MS75-F1
#
_cell.length_a   1.000
_cell.length_b   1.000
_cell.length_c   1.000
_cell.angle_alpha   90.00
_cell.angle_beta   90.00
_cell.angle_gamma   90.00
#
_symmetry.space_group_name_H-M   'P 1'
#
loop_
_entity.id
_entity.type
_entity.pdbx_description
1 polymer ?
#
loop_
_entity_poly.entity_id
_entity_poly.type
_entity_poly.pdbx_seq_one_letter_code
_entity_poly.pdbx_strand_id
1 'polypeptide(L)'
;MPHSEQALRSVVWTQVFPWLIIARVFRIAVSARMLILGAAGLLLMLNYWAVLATLFTVPERDRPWLAPADGCPWLAIDHAVADHWTEQLVRNAAPPLPAVRSSAGVLDTSFFGAWRQLSAPMIAMFALDASISDVAVMLLAAFGSLAIWAFFGGAMARIAAVQLTCDEHVGLTAALRFACQKWLSLFAAPLIPACGIVAAGVPLWFLGLLLRSGVGMFLASLVWPAALVFGAIMALLALGLLFAWPLMWATIATEGSDSFDAISRAYAYLFQRPVHYLFYATVAALLAWLGWLVVGTITSGVVGMAYWSASWGSG
;
A
#
# COMPACT_ATOMS: atom_id res chain seq x y z
N MET A 1 -58.78 -25.83 -9.40
CA MET A 1 -57.81 -24.84 -8.89
C MET A 1 -56.42 -25.39 -9.15
N PRO A 2 -55.60 -24.81 -10.04
CA PRO A 2 -54.25 -25.31 -10.25
C PRO A 2 -53.37 -24.87 -9.08
N HIS A 3 -52.66 -25.82 -8.50
CA HIS A 3 -51.65 -25.59 -7.49
C HIS A 3 -50.53 -24.75 -8.08
N SER A 4 -50.33 -23.54 -7.56
CA SER A 4 -49.12 -22.76 -7.81
C SER A 4 -47.97 -23.41 -7.03
N GLU A 5 -47.14 -24.17 -7.74
CA GLU A 5 -45.82 -24.56 -7.25
C GLU A 5 -45.05 -23.28 -6.92
N GLN A 6 -44.90 -22.99 -5.63
CA GLN A 6 -44.02 -21.95 -5.14
C GLN A 6 -42.59 -22.40 -5.41
N ALA A 7 -42.04 -21.96 -6.56
CA ALA A 7 -40.63 -22.14 -6.88
C ALA A 7 -39.78 -21.60 -5.72
N LEU A 8 -39.00 -22.49 -5.09
CA LEU A 8 -38.02 -22.13 -4.08
C LEU A 8 -37.10 -21.05 -4.65
N ARG A 9 -37.23 -19.82 -4.13
CA ARG A 9 -36.33 -18.71 -4.42
C ARG A 9 -34.91 -19.20 -4.11
N SER A 10 -34.07 -19.34 -5.13
CA SER A 10 -32.69 -19.74 -4.95
C SER A 10 -32.05 -18.82 -3.92
N VAL A 11 -31.47 -19.39 -2.85
CA VAL A 11 -30.85 -18.61 -1.79
C VAL A 11 -29.66 -17.88 -2.41
N VAL A 12 -29.80 -16.58 -2.61
CA VAL A 12 -28.70 -15.73 -3.07
C VAL A 12 -27.79 -15.51 -1.87
N TRP A 13 -26.79 -16.39 -1.71
CA TRP A 13 -25.87 -16.38 -0.57
C TRP A 13 -25.19 -15.03 -0.32
N THR A 14 -24.98 -14.22 -1.36
CA THR A 14 -24.44 -12.85 -1.20
C THR A 14 -25.40 -11.86 -0.53
N GLN A 15 -26.71 -12.12 -0.51
CA GLN A 15 -27.67 -11.32 0.26
C GLN A 15 -27.63 -11.69 1.75
N VAL A 16 -27.32 -12.95 2.06
CA VAL A 16 -27.21 -13.45 3.44
C VAL A 16 -25.83 -13.13 4.03
N PHE A 17 -24.77 -13.27 3.22
CA PHE A 17 -23.38 -13.05 3.59
C PHE A 17 -22.70 -12.08 2.60
N PRO A 18 -22.85 -10.75 2.81
CA PRO A 18 -22.32 -9.76 1.87
C PRO A 18 -20.79 -9.79 1.74
N TRP A 19 -20.07 -10.26 2.76
CA TRP A 19 -18.61 -10.39 2.75
C TRP A 19 -18.07 -11.33 1.66
N LEU A 20 -18.90 -12.25 1.13
CA LEU A 20 -18.54 -13.12 0.00
C LEU A 20 -18.19 -12.31 -1.26
N ILE A 21 -18.58 -11.04 -1.35
CA ILE A 21 -18.17 -10.15 -2.43
C ILE A 21 -16.64 -9.97 -2.50
N ILE A 22 -15.95 -10.03 -1.35
CA ILE A 22 -14.48 -9.88 -1.28
C ILE A 22 -13.81 -11.04 -2.02
N ALA A 23 -14.34 -12.26 -1.93
CA ALA A 23 -13.80 -13.41 -2.65
C ALA A 23 -13.87 -13.24 -4.18
N ARG A 24 -14.86 -12.50 -4.70
CA ARG A 24 -14.93 -12.19 -6.14
C ARG A 24 -13.81 -11.25 -6.58
N VAL A 25 -13.33 -10.39 -5.69
CA VAL A 25 -12.22 -9.45 -5.96
C VAL A 25 -10.95 -10.21 -6.33
N PHE A 26 -10.71 -11.38 -5.74
CA PHE A 26 -9.56 -12.21 -6.09
C PHE A 26 -9.51 -12.55 -7.58
N ARG A 27 -10.65 -12.96 -8.15
CA ARG A 27 -10.75 -13.26 -9.60
C ARG A 27 -10.50 -12.02 -10.46
N ILE A 28 -10.95 -10.85 -9.99
CA ILE A 28 -10.70 -9.57 -10.67
C ILE A 28 -9.20 -9.23 -10.62
N ALA A 29 -8.57 -9.40 -9.46
CA ALA A 29 -7.17 -9.08 -9.22
C ALA A 29 -6.20 -9.92 -10.07
N VAL A 30 -6.52 -11.20 -10.32
CA VAL A 30 -5.71 -12.10 -11.16
C VAL A 30 -5.87 -11.83 -12.66
N SER A 31 -6.77 -10.93 -13.07
CA SER A 31 -6.92 -10.57 -14.48
C SER A 31 -5.67 -9.89 -15.03
N ALA A 32 -5.30 -10.20 -16.28
CA ALA A 32 -4.11 -9.64 -16.94
C ALA A 32 -4.08 -8.10 -16.89
N ARG A 33 -5.25 -7.45 -16.98
CA ARG A 33 -5.37 -5.98 -16.90
C ARG A 33 -4.93 -5.44 -15.53
N MET A 34 -5.36 -6.07 -14.44
CA MET A 34 -4.95 -5.69 -13.10
C MET A 34 -3.47 -5.96 -12.86
N LEU A 35 -2.97 -7.10 -13.34
CA LEU A 35 -1.56 -7.45 -13.23
C LEU A 35 -0.66 -6.48 -14.01
N ILE A 36 -1.05 -6.09 -15.23
CA ILE A 36 -0.31 -5.10 -16.03
C ILE A 36 -0.29 -3.73 -15.33
N LEU A 37 -1.42 -3.27 -14.79
CA LEU A 37 -1.47 -1.99 -14.07
C LEU A 37 -0.64 -2.01 -12.78
N GLY A 38 -0.75 -3.09 -12.01
CA GLY A 38 0.03 -3.28 -10.78
C GLY A 38 1.53 -3.36 -11.07
N ALA A 39 1.92 -4.11 -12.10
CA ALA A 39 3.30 -4.18 -12.56
C ALA A 39 3.80 -2.81 -13.03
N ALA A 40 3.07 -2.12 -13.90
CA ALA A 40 3.46 -0.79 -14.38
C ALA A 40 3.64 0.21 -13.23
N GLY A 41 2.74 0.22 -12.24
CA GLY A 41 2.85 1.06 -11.06
C GLY A 41 4.07 0.73 -10.19
N LEU A 42 4.29 -0.56 -9.92
CA LEU A 42 5.44 -1.02 -9.14
C LEU A 42 6.76 -0.67 -9.84
N LEU A 43 6.88 -0.97 -11.13
CA LEU A 43 8.07 -0.70 -11.92
C LEU A 43 8.36 0.80 -11.98
N LEU A 44 7.34 1.63 -12.21
CA LEU A 44 7.52 3.08 -12.23
C LEU A 44 8.00 3.60 -10.87
N MET A 45 7.46 3.09 -9.77
CA MET A 45 7.85 3.46 -8.41
C MET A 45 9.31 3.07 -8.11
N LEU A 46 9.73 1.87 -8.48
CA LEU A 46 11.11 1.41 -8.24
C LEU A 46 12.13 2.19 -9.06
N ASN A 47 11.81 2.49 -10.34
CA ASN A 47 12.65 3.36 -11.16
C ASN A 47 12.70 4.77 -10.58
N TYR A 48 11.57 5.29 -10.10
CA TYR A 48 11.52 6.57 -9.43
C TYR A 48 12.42 6.63 -8.20
N TRP A 49 12.37 5.62 -7.32
CA TRP A 49 13.25 5.53 -6.16
C TRP A 49 14.72 5.44 -6.52
N ALA A 50 15.08 4.67 -7.55
CA ALA A 50 16.46 4.60 -8.01
C ALA A 50 16.97 5.93 -8.60
N VAL A 51 16.12 6.66 -9.32
CA VAL A 51 16.46 8.03 -9.76
C VAL A 51 16.71 8.94 -8.54
N LEU A 52 15.91 8.83 -7.48
CA LEU A 52 16.19 9.58 -6.25
C LEU A 52 17.49 9.17 -5.58
N ALA A 53 17.80 7.87 -5.53
CA ALA A 53 19.06 7.38 -4.98
C ALA A 53 20.27 7.99 -5.70
N THR A 54 20.23 8.02 -7.04
CA THR A 54 21.33 8.57 -7.86
C THR A 54 21.46 10.08 -7.76
N LEU A 55 20.34 10.82 -7.74
CA LEU A 55 20.35 12.29 -7.66
C LEU A 55 20.89 12.82 -6.33
N PHE A 56 20.66 12.09 -5.24
CA PHE A 56 21.03 12.52 -3.89
C PHE A 56 22.28 11.80 -3.33
N THR A 57 22.99 11.02 -4.17
CA THR A 57 24.24 10.31 -3.84
C THR A 57 24.22 9.66 -2.46
N VAL A 58 23.16 8.90 -2.18
CA VAL A 58 22.93 8.34 -0.85
C VAL A 58 23.74 7.05 -0.68
N PRO A 59 24.59 6.92 0.37
CA PRO A 59 25.26 5.66 0.66
C PRO A 59 24.23 4.55 0.93
N GLU A 60 24.41 3.41 0.27
CA GLU A 60 23.50 2.25 0.35
C GLU A 60 23.32 1.73 1.79
N ARG A 61 24.38 1.84 2.60
CA ARG A 61 24.41 1.47 4.03
C ARG A 61 23.34 2.20 4.84
N ASP A 62 22.96 3.40 4.43
CA ASP A 62 22.05 4.25 5.19
C ASP A 62 20.58 4.03 4.76
N ARG A 63 20.34 3.53 3.53
CA ARG A 63 18.99 3.39 2.95
C ARG A 63 18.84 2.18 2.01
N PRO A 64 18.79 0.95 2.54
CA PRO A 64 18.67 -0.27 1.74
C PRO A 64 17.36 -0.36 0.93
N TRP A 65 16.33 0.42 1.32
CA TRP A 65 15.05 0.48 0.60
C TRP A 65 15.06 1.43 -0.61
N LEU A 66 15.98 2.41 -0.65
CA LEU A 66 16.02 3.45 -1.68
C LEU A 66 16.90 3.04 -2.88
N ALA A 67 17.97 2.29 -2.62
CA ALA A 67 18.88 1.76 -3.63
C ALA A 67 19.11 0.27 -3.36
N PRO A 68 18.71 -0.64 -4.27
CA PRO A 68 19.11 -2.03 -4.16
C PRO A 68 20.62 -2.16 -4.33
N ALA A 69 21.21 -3.08 -3.58
CA ALA A 69 22.53 -3.61 -3.88
C ALA A 69 22.60 -3.98 -5.37
N ASP A 70 23.71 -3.65 -6.03
CA ASP A 70 23.99 -4.00 -7.45
C ASP A 70 23.52 -3.01 -8.52
N GLY A 71 22.98 -1.83 -8.15
CA GLY A 71 22.81 -0.69 -9.07
C GLY A 71 21.73 -0.83 -10.15
N CYS A 72 21.03 -1.97 -10.21
CA CYS A 72 19.90 -2.20 -11.11
C CYS A 72 18.57 -2.04 -10.33
N PRO A 73 17.72 -1.05 -10.66
CA PRO A 73 16.45 -0.78 -9.95
C PRO A 73 15.49 -1.97 -9.90
N TRP A 74 15.59 -2.83 -10.91
CA TRP A 74 14.72 -3.98 -11.14
C TRP A 74 15.11 -5.18 -10.27
N LEU A 75 16.37 -5.28 -9.83
CA LEU A 75 16.82 -6.31 -8.89
C LEU A 75 16.31 -6.04 -7.46
N ALA A 76 15.85 -4.82 -7.15
CA ALA A 76 15.14 -4.53 -5.90
C ALA A 76 13.89 -5.41 -5.71
N ILE A 77 13.28 -5.86 -6.81
CA ILE A 77 12.11 -6.74 -6.81
C ILE A 77 12.46 -8.13 -6.30
N ASP A 78 13.69 -8.58 -6.56
CA ASP A 78 14.17 -9.90 -6.13
C ASP A 78 14.25 -9.98 -4.60
N HIS A 79 14.60 -8.87 -3.95
CA HIS A 79 14.51 -8.75 -2.48
C HIS A 79 13.07 -8.70 -1.96
N ALA A 80 12.10 -8.28 -2.78
CA ALA A 80 10.70 -8.12 -2.41
C ALA A 80 9.88 -9.43 -2.48
N VAL A 81 10.35 -10.41 -3.25
CA VAL A 81 9.65 -11.67 -3.54
C VAL A 81 10.48 -12.84 -3.02
N ALA A 82 9.94 -13.62 -2.09
CA ALA A 82 10.65 -14.72 -1.44
C ALA A 82 11.11 -15.81 -2.42
N ASP A 83 12.41 -15.90 -2.66
CA ASP A 83 13.04 -17.00 -3.40
C ASP A 83 13.43 -18.19 -2.49
N HIS A 84 12.46 -18.68 -1.74
CA HIS A 84 12.61 -19.76 -0.76
C HIS A 84 12.94 -21.13 -1.38
N TRP A 85 12.41 -21.46 -2.56
CA TRP A 85 12.66 -22.75 -3.22
C TRP A 85 13.91 -22.74 -4.12
N THR A 86 14.19 -21.62 -4.77
CA THR A 86 15.35 -21.43 -5.65
C THR A 86 16.64 -21.57 -4.87
N GLU A 87 16.76 -20.97 -3.69
CA GLU A 87 17.99 -21.10 -2.89
C GLU A 87 18.28 -22.57 -2.51
N GLN A 88 17.26 -23.38 -2.27
CA GLN A 88 17.43 -24.80 -1.90
C GLN A 88 17.65 -25.69 -3.13
N LEU A 89 16.96 -25.46 -4.23
CA LEU A 89 17.11 -26.21 -5.48
C LEU A 89 18.41 -25.87 -6.22
N VAL A 90 18.81 -24.59 -6.22
CA VAL A 90 20.07 -24.09 -6.81
C VAL A 90 21.28 -24.51 -5.96
N ARG A 91 21.18 -24.55 -4.62
CA ARG A 91 22.26 -25.13 -3.78
C ARG A 91 22.51 -26.61 -4.07
N ASN A 92 21.51 -27.33 -4.56
CA ASN A 92 21.58 -28.78 -4.80
C ASN A 92 21.90 -29.15 -6.27
N ALA A 93 21.83 -28.21 -7.21
CA ALA A 93 22.23 -28.37 -8.61
C ALA A 93 23.62 -27.71 -8.82
N ALA A 94 24.53 -28.37 -9.53
CA ALA A 94 25.97 -28.07 -9.59
C ALA A 94 26.35 -26.67 -10.17
N PRO A 95 27.68 -26.37 -10.25
CA PRO A 95 28.37 -25.27 -9.56
C PRO A 95 27.77 -23.87 -9.83
N PRO A 96 27.91 -22.92 -8.89
CA PRO A 96 27.08 -21.73 -8.90
C PRO A 96 27.47 -20.83 -10.07
N LEU A 97 26.55 -20.67 -11.02
CA LEU A 97 26.36 -19.36 -11.63
C LEU A 97 26.34 -18.33 -10.49
N PRO A 98 26.98 -17.16 -10.61
CA PRO A 98 27.09 -16.20 -9.52
C PRO A 98 25.70 -16.01 -8.94
N ALA A 99 25.47 -16.62 -7.78
CA ALA A 99 24.18 -16.59 -7.13
C ALA A 99 23.88 -15.11 -6.96
N VAL A 100 22.78 -14.65 -7.53
CA VAL A 100 22.24 -13.33 -7.17
C VAL A 100 22.17 -13.40 -5.65
N ARG A 101 23.07 -12.67 -4.98
CA ARG A 101 23.23 -12.77 -3.54
C ARG A 101 21.98 -12.11 -2.97
N SER A 102 20.97 -12.91 -2.66
CA SER A 102 19.84 -12.47 -1.85
C SER A 102 20.38 -12.16 -0.46
N SER A 103 20.88 -10.94 -0.27
CA SER A 103 21.42 -10.42 0.99
C SER A 103 20.34 -10.20 2.06
N ALA A 104 19.07 -10.45 1.74
CA ALA A 104 17.96 -10.33 2.67
C ALA A 104 17.91 -11.56 3.59
N GLY A 105 18.13 -11.34 4.88
CA GLY A 105 17.93 -12.37 5.90
C GLY A 105 16.53 -12.98 5.80
N VAL A 106 16.43 -14.29 6.03
CA VAL A 106 15.28 -15.21 5.86
C VAL A 106 13.92 -14.71 6.42
N LEU A 107 13.89 -13.63 7.22
CA LEU A 107 12.67 -13.03 7.78
C LEU A 107 12.15 -11.82 6.97
N ASP A 108 12.97 -11.18 6.14
CA ASP A 108 12.59 -9.98 5.36
C ASP A 108 11.92 -10.32 4.01
N THR A 109 11.81 -11.62 3.67
CA THR A 109 11.19 -12.10 2.43
C THR A 109 9.70 -12.48 2.59
N SER A 110 9.14 -12.38 3.80
CA SER A 110 7.73 -12.74 4.05
C SER A 110 6.73 -11.76 3.43
N PHE A 111 5.43 -12.10 3.38
CA PHE A 111 4.34 -11.17 3.03
C PHE A 111 4.51 -9.79 3.70
N PHE A 112 4.87 -9.78 4.98
CA PHE A 112 5.14 -8.57 5.75
C PHE A 112 6.40 -7.82 5.32
N GLY A 113 7.42 -8.50 4.78
CA GLY A 113 8.63 -7.90 4.23
C GLY A 113 8.34 -7.03 3.02
N ALA A 114 7.55 -7.54 2.06
CA ALA A 114 7.09 -6.76 0.92
C ALA A 114 6.32 -5.50 1.36
N TRP A 115 5.41 -5.63 2.33
CA TRP A 115 4.70 -4.48 2.90
C TRP A 115 5.64 -3.48 3.58
N ARG A 116 6.64 -3.97 4.31
CA ARG A 116 7.64 -3.14 4.98
C ARG A 116 8.50 -2.38 3.97
N GLN A 117 8.89 -3.01 2.87
CA GLN A 117 9.67 -2.38 1.80
C GLN A 117 8.85 -1.29 1.09
N LEU A 118 7.58 -1.56 0.77
CA LEU A 118 6.69 -0.58 0.14
C LEU A 118 6.39 0.62 1.06
N SER A 119 6.32 0.39 2.37
CA SER A 119 6.08 1.43 3.38
C SER A 119 7.37 2.04 3.96
N ALA A 120 8.54 1.57 3.53
CA ALA A 120 9.84 1.99 4.05
C ALA A 120 10.07 3.51 4.05
N PRO A 121 9.80 4.28 2.98
CA PRO A 121 10.00 5.74 3.02
C PRO A 121 9.13 6.41 4.09
N MET A 122 7.90 5.92 4.29
CA MET A 122 6.98 6.48 5.27
C MET A 122 7.40 6.15 6.70
N ILE A 123 7.87 4.92 6.95
CA ILE A 123 8.38 4.50 8.26
C ILE A 123 9.68 5.23 8.60
N ALA A 124 10.58 5.35 7.62
CA ALA A 124 11.87 6.00 7.81
C ALA A 124 11.70 7.47 8.26
N MET A 125 10.62 8.16 7.83
CA MET A 125 10.38 9.58 8.20
C MET A 125 10.26 9.83 9.69
N PHE A 126 9.95 8.80 10.47
CA PHE A 126 9.84 8.87 11.92
C PHE A 126 11.14 8.53 12.66
N ALA A 127 12.23 8.25 11.93
CA ALA A 127 13.55 8.06 12.53
C ALA A 127 14.09 9.42 13.02
N LEU A 128 14.46 9.48 14.30
CA LEU A 128 14.83 10.73 14.99
C LEU A 128 16.20 11.32 14.60
N ASP A 129 17.03 10.54 13.89
CA ASP A 129 18.43 10.89 13.58
C ASP A 129 18.65 11.33 12.11
N ALA A 130 17.58 11.65 11.37
CA ALA A 130 17.65 11.96 9.94
C ALA A 130 18.17 13.39 9.66
N SER A 131 19.11 13.53 8.71
CA SER A 131 19.52 14.84 8.18
C SER A 131 18.39 15.50 7.37
N ILE A 132 18.45 16.83 7.17
CA ILE A 132 17.47 17.57 6.35
C ILE A 132 17.42 17.04 4.92
N SER A 133 18.58 16.67 4.36
CA SER A 133 18.68 16.01 3.05
C SER A 133 17.89 14.70 3.01
N ASP A 134 17.87 13.98 4.13
CA ASP A 134 17.32 12.64 4.23
C ASP A 134 15.81 12.73 4.33
N VAL A 135 15.33 13.65 5.18
CA VAL A 135 13.92 14.01 5.27
C VAL A 135 13.40 14.48 3.91
N ALA A 136 14.15 15.30 3.17
CA ALA A 136 13.76 15.76 1.84
C ALA A 136 13.62 14.61 0.84
N VAL A 137 14.60 13.69 0.80
CA VAL A 137 14.55 12.50 -0.08
C VAL A 137 13.40 11.58 0.29
N MET A 138 13.14 11.38 1.58
CA MET A 138 12.07 10.51 2.06
C MET A 138 10.68 11.09 1.82
N LEU A 139 10.52 12.41 1.99
CA LEU A 139 9.31 13.11 1.57
C LEU A 139 9.09 12.95 0.06
N LEU A 140 10.13 13.21 -0.74
CA LEU A 140 10.04 13.07 -2.20
C LEU A 140 9.66 11.64 -2.58
N ALA A 141 10.32 10.63 -2.01
CA ALA A 141 9.99 9.22 -2.19
C ALA A 141 8.53 8.90 -1.82
N ALA A 142 8.07 9.36 -0.64
CA ALA A 142 6.70 9.12 -0.17
C ALA A 142 5.64 9.81 -1.06
N PHE A 143 5.86 11.08 -1.41
CA PHE A 143 4.95 11.83 -2.28
C PHE A 143 4.91 11.26 -3.69
N GLY A 144 6.06 10.92 -4.27
CA GLY A 144 6.12 10.31 -5.59
C GLY A 144 5.48 8.92 -5.63
N SER A 145 5.70 8.09 -4.60
CA SER A 145 5.00 6.80 -4.47
C SER A 145 3.49 6.98 -4.35
N LEU A 146 3.03 7.93 -3.53
CA LEU A 146 1.61 8.25 -3.40
C LEU A 146 1.03 8.74 -4.74
N ALA A 147 1.76 9.58 -5.48
CA ALA A 147 1.37 10.09 -6.79
C ALA A 147 1.20 8.97 -7.83
N ILE A 148 2.16 8.05 -7.88
CA ILE A 148 2.14 6.89 -8.78
C ILE A 148 0.97 5.96 -8.42
N TRP A 149 0.83 5.60 -7.15
CA TRP A 149 -0.24 4.70 -6.73
C TRP A 149 -1.62 5.33 -6.76
N ALA A 150 -1.76 6.64 -6.54
CA ALA A 150 -3.02 7.35 -6.74
C ALA A 150 -3.51 7.19 -8.18
N PHE A 151 -2.60 7.18 -9.16
CA PHE A 151 -2.94 6.92 -10.55
C PHE A 151 -3.30 5.45 -10.81
N PHE A 152 -2.36 4.53 -10.60
CA PHE A 152 -2.55 3.10 -10.94
C PHE A 152 -3.57 2.42 -10.03
N GLY A 153 -3.47 2.65 -8.72
CA GLY A 153 -4.42 2.16 -7.73
C GLY A 153 -5.82 2.76 -7.92
N GLY A 154 -5.93 4.02 -8.35
CA GLY A 154 -7.21 4.61 -8.75
C GLY A 154 -7.85 3.91 -9.96
N ALA A 155 -7.05 3.59 -11.00
CA ALA A 155 -7.53 2.84 -12.15
C ALA A 155 -7.97 1.42 -11.76
N MET A 156 -7.19 0.73 -10.92
CA MET A 156 -7.54 -0.59 -10.39
C MET A 156 -8.82 -0.54 -9.55
N ALA A 157 -8.94 0.44 -8.65
CA ALA A 157 -10.13 0.64 -7.83
C ALA A 157 -11.37 0.88 -8.72
N ARG A 158 -11.25 1.62 -9.82
CA ARG A 158 -12.37 1.86 -10.74
C ARG A 158 -12.79 0.59 -11.49
N ILE A 159 -11.84 -0.22 -11.96
CA ILE A 159 -12.16 -1.51 -12.61
C ILE A 159 -12.89 -2.41 -11.61
N ALA A 160 -12.38 -2.53 -10.39
CA ALA A 160 -12.99 -3.35 -9.35
C ALA A 160 -14.38 -2.81 -8.97
N ALA A 161 -14.53 -1.50 -8.79
CA ALA A 161 -15.82 -0.87 -8.45
C ALA A 161 -16.90 -1.23 -9.48
N VAL A 162 -16.67 -0.94 -10.76
CA VAL A 162 -17.68 -1.18 -11.80
C VAL A 162 -18.00 -2.67 -11.97
N GLN A 163 -16.99 -3.54 -11.88
CA GLN A 163 -17.21 -4.97 -12.03
C GLN A 163 -17.95 -5.58 -10.83
N LEU A 164 -17.77 -5.04 -9.62
CA LEU A 164 -18.48 -5.50 -8.43
C LEU A 164 -19.90 -4.93 -8.31
N THR A 165 -20.14 -3.70 -8.77
CA THR A 165 -21.44 -3.03 -8.62
C THR A 165 -22.36 -3.23 -9.81
N CYS A 166 -21.82 -3.28 -11.02
CA CYS A 166 -22.59 -3.32 -12.27
C CYS A 166 -22.43 -4.64 -13.03
N ASP A 167 -21.52 -5.52 -12.61
CA ASP A 167 -21.14 -6.76 -13.34
C ASP A 167 -20.67 -6.49 -14.78
N GLU A 168 -20.21 -5.26 -15.05
CA GLU A 168 -19.71 -4.80 -16.34
C GLU A 168 -18.18 -4.80 -16.39
N HIS A 169 -17.64 -5.01 -17.60
CA HIS A 169 -16.20 -4.96 -17.83
C HIS A 169 -15.78 -3.57 -18.31
N VAL A 170 -14.95 -2.89 -17.52
CA VAL A 170 -14.33 -1.63 -17.92
C VAL A 170 -13.05 -1.90 -18.72
N GLY A 171 -12.91 -1.25 -19.87
CA GLY A 171 -11.67 -1.26 -20.65
C GLY A 171 -10.54 -0.53 -19.93
N LEU A 172 -9.28 -0.93 -20.17
CA LEU A 172 -8.10 -0.28 -19.58
C LEU A 172 -8.05 1.22 -19.86
N THR A 173 -8.41 1.62 -21.08
CA THR A 173 -8.42 3.04 -21.49
C THR A 173 -9.42 3.87 -20.70
N ALA A 174 -10.61 3.33 -20.42
CA ALA A 174 -11.62 4.00 -19.61
C ALA A 174 -11.20 4.11 -18.15
N ALA A 175 -10.57 3.06 -17.60
CA ALA A 175 -10.03 3.08 -16.24
C ALA A 175 -8.89 4.09 -16.08
N LEU A 176 -7.95 4.14 -17.03
CA LEU A 176 -6.85 5.10 -17.04
C LEU A 176 -7.35 6.54 -17.25
N ARG A 177 -8.35 6.75 -18.11
CA ARG A 177 -8.99 8.06 -18.29
C ARG A 177 -9.63 8.54 -16.99
N PHE A 178 -10.33 7.66 -16.28
CA PHE A 178 -10.88 7.97 -14.96
C PHE A 178 -9.77 8.36 -13.98
N ALA A 179 -8.69 7.56 -13.93
CA ALA A 179 -7.55 7.85 -13.07
C ALA A 179 -6.91 9.20 -13.40
N CYS A 180 -6.74 9.56 -14.68
CA CYS A 180 -6.27 10.89 -15.08
C CYS A 180 -7.20 12.00 -14.59
N GLN A 181 -8.51 11.85 -14.78
CA GLN A 181 -9.51 12.86 -14.43
C GLN A 181 -9.64 13.07 -12.92
N LYS A 182 -9.45 12.01 -12.13
CA LYS A 182 -9.58 12.02 -10.66
C LYS A 182 -8.25 11.95 -9.92
N TRP A 183 -7.13 12.06 -10.63
CA TRP A 183 -5.79 11.89 -10.07
C TRP A 183 -5.56 12.81 -8.87
N LEU A 184 -5.92 14.10 -9.01
CA LEU A 184 -5.75 15.06 -7.92
C LEU A 184 -6.60 14.72 -6.69
N SER A 185 -7.84 14.25 -6.89
CA SER A 185 -8.70 13.84 -5.79
C SER A 185 -8.17 12.59 -5.09
N LEU A 186 -7.67 11.61 -5.85
CA LEU A 186 -7.06 10.38 -5.33
C LEU A 186 -5.76 10.66 -4.55
N PHE A 187 -4.94 11.57 -5.08
CA PHE A 187 -3.68 12.00 -4.45
C PHE A 187 -3.93 12.86 -3.21
N ALA A 188 -4.87 13.81 -3.28
CA ALA A 188 -5.16 14.73 -2.18
C ALA A 188 -5.91 14.07 -1.02
N ALA A 189 -6.68 13.01 -1.25
CA ALA A 189 -7.52 12.42 -0.22
C ALA A 189 -6.73 11.92 1.01
N PRO A 190 -5.62 11.16 0.90
CA PRO A 190 -4.80 10.84 2.06
C PRO A 190 -3.94 12.02 2.56
N LEU A 191 -3.61 12.96 1.67
CA LEU A 191 -2.73 14.09 2.01
C LEU A 191 -3.43 15.14 2.87
N ILE A 192 -4.73 15.39 2.66
CA ILE A 192 -5.49 16.38 3.43
C ILE A 192 -5.51 16.05 4.94
N PRO A 193 -5.83 14.81 5.39
CA PRO A 193 -5.71 14.43 6.79
C PRO A 193 -4.27 14.53 7.31
N ALA A 194 -3.26 14.16 6.50
CA ALA A 194 -1.86 14.29 6.89
C ALA A 194 -1.46 15.76 7.14
N CYS A 195 -1.89 16.67 6.26
CA CYS A 195 -1.73 18.11 6.47
C CYS A 195 -2.47 18.59 7.72
N GLY A 196 -3.66 18.05 8.01
CA GLY A 196 -4.41 18.32 9.23
C GLY A 196 -3.65 17.90 10.50
N ILE A 197 -2.97 16.75 10.47
CA ILE A 197 -2.12 16.28 11.58
C ILE A 197 -0.95 17.24 11.80
N VAL A 198 -0.25 17.62 10.73
CA VAL A 198 0.87 18.57 10.82
C VAL A 198 0.40 19.92 11.34
N ALA A 199 -0.71 20.46 10.81
CA ALA A 199 -1.28 21.73 11.22
C ALA A 199 -1.71 21.72 12.71
N ALA A 200 -2.34 20.64 13.18
CA ALA A 200 -2.69 20.47 14.59
C ALA A 200 -1.46 20.32 15.50
N GLY A 201 -0.32 19.85 14.96
CA GLY A 201 0.96 19.78 15.67
C GLY A 201 1.68 21.11 15.82
N VAL A 202 1.42 22.10 14.96
CA VAL A 202 2.11 23.42 15.01
C VAL A 202 1.92 24.14 16.35
N PRO A 203 0.69 24.28 16.92
CA PRO A 203 0.51 24.85 18.26
C PRO A 203 1.26 24.09 19.35
N LEU A 204 1.31 22.76 19.27
CA LEU A 204 2.02 21.91 20.23
C LEU A 204 3.53 22.09 20.13
N TRP A 205 4.05 22.31 18.92
CA TRP A 205 5.46 22.61 18.71
C TRP A 205 5.86 23.94 19.37
N PHE A 206 5.05 25.00 19.22
CA PHE A 206 5.27 26.27 19.92
C PHE A 206 5.18 26.12 21.45
N LEU A 207 4.22 25.32 21.94
CA LEU A 207 4.12 24.98 23.36
C LEU A 207 5.38 24.26 23.85
N GLY A 208 5.94 23.36 23.04
CA GLY A 208 7.22 22.69 23.29
C GLY A 208 8.41 23.65 23.40
N LEU A 209 8.43 24.73 22.62
CA LEU A 209 9.45 25.78 22.75
C LEU A 209 9.32 26.56 24.06
N LEU A 210 8.08 26.88 24.48
CA LEU A 210 7.80 27.55 25.75
C LEU A 210 8.30 26.75 26.95
N LEU A 211 8.12 25.42 26.92
CA LEU A 211 8.59 24.49 27.96
C LEU A 211 10.10 24.52 28.20
N ARG A 212 10.91 25.09 27.29
CA ARG A 212 12.37 25.23 27.47
C ARG A 212 12.75 26.27 28.53
N SER A 213 11.81 27.09 29.00
CA SER A 213 12.04 28.14 30.01
C SER A 213 11.30 27.82 31.32
N GLY A 214 11.85 28.22 32.46
CA GLY A 214 11.24 27.96 33.78
C GLY A 214 9.84 28.59 33.94
N VAL A 215 9.66 29.84 33.47
CA VAL A 215 8.35 30.52 33.46
C VAL A 215 7.38 29.85 32.47
N GLY A 216 7.90 29.38 31.34
CA GLY A 216 7.11 28.69 30.33
C GLY A 216 6.55 27.34 30.81
N MET A 217 7.18 26.67 31.77
CA MET A 217 6.63 25.46 32.38
C MET A 217 5.32 25.71 33.12
N PHE A 218 5.23 26.81 33.88
CA PHE A 218 4.01 27.19 34.59
C PHE A 218 2.89 27.53 33.60
N LEU A 219 3.18 28.38 32.60
CA LEU A 219 2.20 28.74 31.57
C LEU A 219 1.76 27.53 30.73
N ALA A 220 2.68 26.64 30.39
CA ALA A 220 2.37 25.43 29.64
C ALA A 220 1.48 24.46 30.44
N SER A 221 1.66 24.38 31.76
CA SER A 221 0.77 23.56 32.61
C SER A 221 -0.67 24.05 32.58
N LEU A 222 -0.87 25.37 32.50
CA LEU A 222 -2.21 25.98 32.40
C LEU A 222 -2.85 25.75 31.01
N VAL A 223 -2.05 25.74 29.95
CA VAL A 223 -2.50 25.50 28.55
C VAL A 223 -2.58 24.00 28.20
N TRP A 224 -2.08 23.11 29.06
CA TRP A 224 -1.99 21.67 28.80
C TRP A 224 -3.33 20.99 28.42
N PRO A 225 -4.48 21.35 29.02
CA PRO A 225 -5.77 20.79 28.57
C PRO A 225 -6.06 21.07 27.09
N ALA A 226 -5.69 22.25 26.58
CA ALA A 226 -5.80 22.55 25.15
C ALA A 226 -4.82 21.71 24.33
N ALA A 227 -3.62 21.45 24.85
CA ALA A 227 -2.65 20.56 24.21
C ALA A 227 -3.21 19.14 24.03
N LEU A 228 -3.92 18.62 25.04
CA LEU A 228 -4.60 17.32 24.95
C LEU A 228 -5.69 17.31 23.87
N VAL A 229 -6.41 18.42 23.66
CA VAL A 229 -7.39 18.54 22.58
C VAL A 229 -6.71 18.44 21.21
N PHE A 230 -5.61 19.16 20.99
CA PHE A 230 -4.84 19.05 19.74
C PHE A 230 -4.25 17.64 19.55
N GLY A 231 -3.74 17.02 20.62
CA GLY A 231 -3.28 15.64 20.60
C GLY A 231 -4.39 14.65 20.24
N ALA A 232 -5.60 14.83 20.79
CA ALA A 232 -6.77 14.03 20.44
C ALA A 232 -7.20 14.22 18.98
N ILE A 233 -7.19 15.45 18.46
CA ILE A 233 -7.45 15.75 17.04
C ILE A 233 -6.42 15.03 16.16
N MET A 234 -5.13 15.15 16.46
CA MET A 234 -4.07 14.46 15.73
C MET A 234 -4.26 12.94 15.76
N ALA A 235 -4.60 12.37 16.91
CA ALA A 235 -4.82 10.94 17.06
C ALA A 235 -6.03 10.45 16.24
N LEU A 236 -7.15 11.19 16.25
CA LEU A 236 -8.34 10.86 15.45
C LEU A 236 -8.05 10.97 13.94
N LEU A 237 -7.33 12.01 13.52
CA LEU A 237 -6.91 12.16 12.13
C LEU A 237 -5.94 11.05 11.72
N ALA A 238 -4.97 10.70 12.57
CA ALA A 238 -4.01 9.63 12.30
C ALA A 238 -4.69 8.26 12.24
N LEU A 239 -5.63 7.97 13.13
CA LEU A 239 -6.40 6.72 13.12
C LEU A 239 -7.24 6.61 11.85
N GLY A 240 -7.93 7.70 11.49
CA GLY A 240 -8.70 7.76 10.24
C GLY A 240 -7.81 7.65 9.00
N LEU A 241 -6.63 8.28 8.99
CA LEU A 241 -5.70 8.12 7.89
C LEU A 241 -5.15 6.70 7.80
N LEU A 242 -4.82 6.06 8.93
CA LEU A 242 -4.25 4.72 8.98
C LEU A 242 -5.22 3.64 8.48
N PHE A 243 -6.50 3.74 8.85
CA PHE A 243 -7.49 2.72 8.53
C PHE A 243 -8.44 3.11 7.39
N ALA A 244 -8.80 4.38 7.25
CA ALA A 244 -9.80 4.80 6.25
C ALA A 244 -9.20 5.14 4.88
N TRP A 245 -7.88 5.26 4.72
CA TRP A 245 -7.28 5.63 3.42
C TRP A 245 -7.67 4.71 2.25
N PRO A 246 -7.82 3.37 2.38
CA PRO A 246 -8.25 2.54 1.26
C PRO A 246 -9.70 2.81 0.88
N LEU A 247 -10.55 3.14 1.87
CA LEU A 247 -11.95 3.52 1.64
C LEU A 247 -12.05 4.85 0.90
N MET A 248 -11.14 5.80 1.12
CA MET A 248 -11.13 7.05 0.36
C MET A 248 -11.01 6.77 -1.14
N TRP A 249 -10.06 5.92 -1.52
CA TRP A 249 -9.87 5.56 -2.92
C TRP A 249 -11.05 4.76 -3.48
N ALA A 250 -11.62 3.85 -2.68
CA ALA A 250 -12.83 3.13 -3.05
C ALA A 250 -14.01 4.09 -3.29
N THR A 251 -14.26 5.05 -2.39
CA THR A 251 -15.36 6.02 -2.55
C THR A 251 -15.20 6.90 -3.78
N ILE A 252 -14.00 7.40 -4.07
CA ILE A 252 -13.73 8.16 -5.29
C ILE A 252 -13.95 7.26 -6.51
N ALA A 253 -13.49 6.01 -6.47
CA ALA A 253 -13.63 5.07 -7.58
C ALA A 253 -15.08 4.64 -7.84
N THR A 254 -15.93 4.52 -6.80
CA THR A 254 -17.34 4.15 -6.94
C THR A 254 -18.21 5.34 -7.31
N GLU A 255 -18.06 6.46 -6.58
CA GLU A 255 -18.98 7.60 -6.65
C GLU A 255 -18.45 8.75 -7.52
N GLY A 256 -17.16 8.75 -7.88
CA GLY A 256 -16.56 9.85 -8.62
C GLY A 256 -16.57 11.17 -7.84
N SER A 257 -16.56 11.11 -6.50
CA SER A 257 -16.59 12.26 -5.61
C SER A 257 -15.26 13.04 -5.60
N ASP A 258 -15.22 14.13 -4.84
CA ASP A 258 -13.99 14.87 -4.55
C ASP A 258 -13.27 14.27 -3.32
N SER A 259 -12.08 14.81 -2.99
CA SER A 259 -11.28 14.31 -1.87
C SER A 259 -11.94 14.56 -0.51
N PHE A 260 -12.65 15.68 -0.32
CA PHE A 260 -13.27 16.01 0.97
C PHE A 260 -14.49 15.13 1.28
N ASP A 261 -15.37 14.90 0.30
CA ASP A 261 -16.50 13.98 0.43
C ASP A 261 -16.00 12.55 0.67
N ALA A 262 -14.97 12.11 -0.06
CA ALA A 262 -14.33 10.82 0.14
C ALA A 262 -13.79 10.63 1.56
N ILE A 263 -13.07 11.62 2.10
CA ILE A 263 -12.56 11.59 3.49
C ILE A 263 -13.72 11.49 4.48
N SER A 264 -14.74 12.34 4.32
CA SER A 264 -15.90 12.39 5.22
C SER A 264 -16.60 11.02 5.32
N ARG A 265 -16.87 10.39 4.17
CA ARG A 265 -17.49 9.06 4.10
C ARG A 265 -16.60 7.97 4.65
N ALA A 266 -15.33 7.97 4.29
CA ALA A 266 -14.36 6.98 4.76
C ALA A 266 -14.22 7.01 6.29
N TYR A 267 -14.15 8.21 6.88
CA TYR A 267 -14.13 8.39 8.34
C TYR A 267 -15.46 7.96 8.97
N ALA A 268 -16.60 8.31 8.38
CA ALA A 268 -17.90 7.86 8.85
C ALA A 268 -18.00 6.33 8.89
N TYR A 269 -17.59 5.62 7.84
CA TYR A 269 -17.58 4.16 7.84
C TYR A 269 -16.68 3.56 8.92
N LEU A 270 -15.49 4.13 9.12
CA LEU A 270 -14.55 3.66 10.14
C LEU A 270 -15.09 3.86 11.57
N PHE A 271 -15.56 5.07 11.90
CA PHE A 271 -15.93 5.43 13.27
C PHE A 271 -17.36 5.02 13.65
N GLN A 272 -18.29 4.94 12.70
CA GLN A 272 -19.68 4.57 13.01
C GLN A 272 -19.88 3.05 13.09
N ARG A 273 -19.09 2.25 12.36
CA ARG A 273 -19.19 0.78 12.35
C ARG A 273 -17.81 0.10 12.39
N PRO A 274 -16.98 0.37 13.42
CA PRO A 274 -15.59 -0.07 13.47
C PRO A 274 -15.44 -1.59 13.41
N VAL A 275 -16.27 -2.34 14.15
CA VAL A 275 -16.22 -3.81 14.16
C VAL A 275 -16.58 -4.39 12.80
N HIS A 276 -17.57 -3.81 12.12
CA HIS A 276 -17.97 -4.25 10.80
C HIS A 276 -16.83 -3.98 9.81
N TYR A 277 -16.27 -2.78 9.80
CA TYR A 277 -15.12 -2.46 8.94
C TYR A 277 -13.92 -3.39 9.20
N LEU A 278 -13.55 -3.59 10.47
CA LEU A 278 -12.44 -4.47 10.86
C LEU A 278 -12.63 -5.90 10.38
N PHE A 279 -13.87 -6.43 10.41
CA PHE A 279 -14.17 -7.74 9.86
C PHE A 279 -13.85 -7.81 8.35
N TYR A 280 -14.32 -6.84 7.55
CA TYR A 280 -14.03 -6.83 6.10
C TYR A 280 -12.54 -6.62 5.82
N ALA A 281 -11.88 -5.74 6.56
CA ALA A 281 -10.44 -5.51 6.45
C ALA A 281 -9.64 -6.78 6.78
N THR A 282 -10.05 -7.52 7.82
CA THR A 282 -9.40 -8.79 8.22
C THR A 282 -9.60 -9.86 7.15
N VAL A 283 -10.82 -10.03 6.63
CA VAL A 283 -11.10 -10.99 5.56
C VAL A 283 -10.31 -10.64 4.29
N ALA A 284 -10.25 -9.36 3.91
CA ALA A 284 -9.45 -8.90 2.78
C ALA A 284 -7.95 -9.16 3.00
N ALA A 285 -7.43 -8.90 4.20
CA ALA A 285 -6.02 -9.16 4.54
C ALA A 285 -5.68 -10.66 4.49
N LEU A 286 -6.55 -11.53 5.00
CA LEU A 286 -6.37 -12.99 4.92
C LEU A 286 -6.35 -13.49 3.48
N LEU A 287 -7.25 -12.99 2.63
CA LEU A 287 -7.28 -13.33 1.20
C LEU A 287 -6.05 -12.79 0.46
N ALA A 288 -5.59 -11.59 0.79
CA ALA A 288 -4.36 -11.02 0.23
C ALA A 288 -3.12 -11.85 0.62
N TRP A 289 -3.04 -12.27 1.89
CA TRP A 289 -1.98 -13.16 2.38
C TRP A 289 -1.98 -14.51 1.67
N LEU A 290 -3.16 -15.15 1.53
CA LEU A 290 -3.29 -16.41 0.79
C LEU A 290 -2.91 -16.25 -0.68
N GLY A 291 -3.37 -15.16 -1.33
CA GLY A 291 -3.01 -14.84 -2.70
C GLY A 291 -1.50 -14.65 -2.89
N TRP A 292 -0.85 -13.96 -1.95
CA TRP A 292 0.61 -13.81 -1.95
C TRP A 292 1.32 -15.15 -1.82
N LEU A 293 0.87 -16.06 -0.95
CA LEU A 293 1.47 -17.40 -0.83
C LEU A 293 1.40 -18.18 -2.15
N VAL A 294 0.25 -18.16 -2.82
CA VAL A 294 0.06 -18.85 -4.09
C VAL A 294 0.94 -18.24 -5.18
N VAL A 295 0.89 -16.91 -5.36
CA VAL A 295 1.66 -16.22 -6.40
C VAL A 295 3.16 -16.32 -6.14
N GLY A 296 3.61 -16.19 -4.90
CA GLY A 296 5.01 -16.33 -4.51
C GLY A 296 5.53 -17.74 -4.81
N THR A 297 4.79 -18.78 -4.41
CA THR A 297 5.18 -20.17 -4.67
C THR A 297 5.26 -20.48 -6.16
N ILE A 298 4.28 -20.01 -6.95
CA ILE A 298 4.30 -20.20 -8.41
C ILE A 298 5.49 -19.46 -9.04
N THR A 299 5.72 -18.20 -8.65
CA THR A 299 6.83 -17.40 -9.17
C THR A 299 8.17 -18.06 -8.89
N SER A 300 8.45 -18.46 -7.64
CA SER A 300 9.68 -19.14 -7.29
C SER A 300 9.83 -20.48 -8.02
N GLY A 301 8.72 -21.21 -8.22
CA GLY A 301 8.73 -22.46 -9.00
C GLY A 301 9.11 -22.22 -10.47
N VAL A 302 8.54 -21.19 -11.10
CA VAL A 302 8.86 -20.81 -12.49
C VAL A 302 10.34 -20.41 -12.62
N VAL A 303 10.83 -19.55 -11.73
CA VAL A 303 12.22 -19.08 -11.71
C VAL A 303 13.18 -20.26 -11.46
N GLY A 304 12.87 -21.11 -10.49
CA GLY A 304 13.66 -22.31 -10.18
C GLY A 304 13.74 -23.30 -11.34
N MET A 305 12.61 -23.56 -12.02
CA MET A 305 12.58 -24.42 -13.22
C MET A 305 13.38 -23.81 -14.38
N ALA A 306 13.35 -22.49 -14.54
CA ALA A 306 14.14 -21.79 -15.55
C ALA A 306 15.65 -21.93 -15.28
N TYR A 307 16.10 -21.67 -14.04
CA TYR A 307 17.51 -21.86 -13.66
C TYR A 307 17.95 -23.31 -13.79
N TRP A 308 17.13 -24.26 -13.33
CA TRP A 308 17.43 -25.68 -13.44
C TRP A 308 17.58 -26.11 -14.90
N SER A 309 16.66 -25.70 -15.78
CA SER A 309 16.74 -26.00 -17.22
C SER A 309 17.96 -25.34 -17.88
N ALA A 310 18.29 -24.11 -17.48
CA ALA A 310 19.48 -23.40 -17.99
C ALA A 310 20.79 -24.07 -17.55
N SER A 311 20.82 -24.63 -16.33
CA SER A 311 22.01 -25.33 -15.80
C SER A 311 22.43 -26.54 -16.63
N TRP A 312 21.49 -27.18 -17.33
CA TRP A 312 21.80 -28.30 -18.22
C TRP A 312 22.68 -27.90 -19.41
N GLY A 313 22.59 -26.64 -19.84
CA GLY A 313 23.36 -26.10 -20.96
C GLY A 313 24.56 -25.26 -20.55
N SER A 314 24.72 -24.93 -19.26
CA SER A 314 25.77 -24.02 -18.80
C SER A 314 27.14 -24.67 -18.61
N GLY A 315 27.23 -26.00 -18.65
CA GLY A 315 28.48 -26.77 -18.49
C GLY A 315 28.79 -27.12 -17.04
#